data_AF-E4V5R4-F1
#
_entry.id   AF-E4V5R4-F1
#
_cell.length_a   1.000
_cell.length_b   1.000
_cell.length_c   1.000
_cell.angle_alpha   90.00
_cell.angle_beta   90.00
_cell.angle_gamma   90.00
#
_symmetry.space_group_name_H-M   'P 1'
#
loop_
_entity.id
_entity.type
_entity.pdbx_description
1 polymer ?
#
loop_
_entity_poly.entity_id
_entity_poly.type
_entity_poly.pdbx_seq_one_letter_code
_entity_poly.pdbx_strand_id
1 'polypeptide(L)'
;MLSPKIPGQPITQSNEHCFPWTLSMSDTSRDNTFRLDVRHRDGGCMITRRMNLEAPKWHSWEAAHIFPLALSSRFTQLGFGNNIQDDRGINSPSNGILLRADIHQDWDGYAIAVNPVDNYRVQSFTANTQEYHNLVLHPNYQDQNNPHYVLDTLLRWHYEHAVLFNMRGDGEVSFDFDFPPGTGMMGEIREGPRAAYRMEAELLERLYGYNDERSVE
;
A
#
# COMPACT_ATOMS: atom_id res chain seq x y z
N MET A 1 12.34 -10.87 6.10
CA MET A 1 11.82 -12.26 5.90
C MET A 1 11.48 -12.90 7.24
N LEU A 2 10.20 -13.11 7.55
CA LEU A 2 9.77 -13.73 8.81
C LEU A 2 9.08 -15.08 8.54
N SER A 3 9.80 -16.17 8.81
CA SER A 3 9.19 -17.49 9.07
C SER A 3 10.15 -18.31 9.93
N PRO A 4 9.77 -18.68 11.17
CA PRO A 4 10.53 -19.66 11.91
C PRO A 4 10.24 -21.05 11.32
N LYS A 5 11.28 -21.74 10.86
CA LYS A 5 11.18 -23.12 10.36
C LYS A 5 11.07 -24.17 11.49
N ILE A 6 11.11 -23.77 12.77
CA ILE A 6 11.18 -24.68 13.91
C ILE A 6 10.41 -24.09 15.12
N PRO A 7 9.54 -24.87 15.80
CA PRO A 7 8.91 -24.46 17.04
C PRO A 7 9.95 -24.24 18.15
N GLY A 8 9.96 -23.06 18.78
CA GLY A 8 10.80 -22.76 19.96
C GLY A 8 12.02 -21.86 19.74
N GLN A 9 12.21 -21.27 18.55
CA GLN A 9 13.25 -20.23 18.37
C GLN A 9 12.81 -18.88 18.98
N PRO A 10 13.71 -18.16 19.67
CA PRO A 10 13.45 -16.79 20.10
C PRO A 10 13.23 -15.89 18.89
N ILE A 11 12.18 -15.07 18.95
CA ILE A 11 11.83 -14.07 17.95
C ILE A 11 12.90 -12.98 18.00
N THR A 12 13.81 -12.96 17.02
CA THR A 12 14.75 -11.87 16.85
C THR A 12 14.04 -10.70 16.18
N GLN A 13 14.07 -9.54 16.84
CA GLN A 13 13.59 -8.28 16.27
C GLN A 13 14.36 -7.99 14.97
N SER A 14 13.66 -7.91 13.86
CA SER A 14 14.25 -7.62 12.56
C SER A 14 14.73 -6.16 12.54
N ASN A 15 15.98 -5.93 12.09
CA ASN A 15 16.49 -4.59 11.78
C ASN A 15 15.92 -4.03 10.46
N GLU A 16 14.98 -4.72 9.81
CA GLU A 16 14.32 -4.24 8.60
C GLU A 16 13.50 -2.97 8.93
N HIS A 17 13.81 -1.89 8.22
CA HIS A 17 13.15 -0.60 8.38
C HIS A 17 11.71 -0.69 7.87
N CYS A 18 10.75 -0.23 8.70
CA CYS A 18 9.38 -0.03 8.27
C CYS A 18 9.27 1.30 7.54
N PHE A 19 8.76 1.30 6.32
CA PHE A 19 8.53 2.52 5.53
C PHE A 19 7.08 2.98 5.73
N PRO A 20 6.81 4.15 6.34
CA PRO A 20 5.45 4.70 6.37
C PRO A 20 5.01 5.08 4.94
N TRP A 21 3.74 4.85 4.62
CA TRP A 21 3.16 5.32 3.35
C TRP A 21 3.07 6.84 3.38
N THR A 22 3.67 7.49 2.38
CA THR A 22 3.32 8.85 1.99
C THR A 22 2.13 8.78 1.05
N LEU A 23 1.12 9.63 1.29
CA LEU A 23 -0.11 9.76 0.51
C LEU A 23 0.17 9.52 -0.98
N SER A 24 -0.43 8.45 -1.53
CA SER A 24 -0.38 8.20 -2.97
C SER A 24 -1.34 9.17 -3.66
N MET A 25 -0.93 10.44 -3.76
CA MET A 25 -1.59 11.38 -4.66
C MET A 25 -1.28 10.94 -6.09
N SER A 26 -2.21 10.18 -6.66
CA SER A 26 -2.20 9.81 -8.07
C SER A 26 -2.43 11.06 -8.91
N ASP A 27 -1.38 11.68 -9.43
CA ASP A 27 -1.52 12.68 -10.48
C ASP A 27 -0.85 12.24 -11.78
N THR A 28 -1.54 12.58 -12.87
CA THR A 28 -1.24 12.41 -14.30
C THR A 28 -1.66 11.10 -15.00
N SER A 29 -2.10 11.32 -16.25
CA SER A 29 -2.80 10.44 -17.21
C SER A 29 -2.34 8.98 -17.40
N ARG A 30 -1.19 8.57 -16.86
CA ARG A 30 -0.72 7.17 -16.82
C ARG A 30 -1.47 6.32 -15.78
N ASP A 31 -2.08 6.96 -14.78
CA ASP A 31 -2.92 6.36 -13.74
C ASP A 31 -4.23 5.73 -14.29
N ASN A 32 -4.75 6.23 -15.42
CA ASN A 32 -6.05 5.79 -15.93
C ASN A 32 -6.07 4.32 -16.39
N THR A 33 -5.03 3.81 -17.05
CA THR A 33 -5.03 2.42 -17.53
C THR A 33 -4.89 1.42 -16.38
N PHE A 34 -4.02 1.72 -15.40
CA PHE A 34 -3.94 0.96 -14.15
C PHE A 34 -5.32 0.86 -13.47
N ARG A 35 -5.97 2.01 -13.27
CA ARG A 35 -7.30 2.07 -12.63
C ARG A 35 -8.35 1.30 -13.42
N LEU A 36 -8.38 1.45 -14.74
CA LEU A 36 -9.35 0.77 -15.60
C LEU A 36 -9.17 -0.74 -15.54
N ASP A 37 -7.94 -1.23 -15.63
CA ASP A 37 -7.65 -2.66 -15.63
C ASP A 37 -7.91 -3.30 -14.26
N VAL A 38 -7.52 -2.62 -13.17
CA VAL A 38 -7.86 -3.06 -11.81
C VAL A 38 -9.38 -3.09 -11.61
N ARG A 39 -10.11 -2.07 -12.07
CA ARG A 39 -11.58 -2.04 -12.02
C ARG A 39 -12.23 -3.16 -12.82
N HIS A 40 -11.72 -3.43 -14.02
CA HIS A 40 -12.22 -4.48 -14.89
C HIS A 40 -11.95 -5.88 -14.31
N ARG A 41 -10.76 -6.10 -13.73
CA ARG A 41 -10.37 -7.37 -13.11
C ARG A 41 -11.16 -7.65 -11.83
N ASP A 42 -11.28 -6.65 -10.96
CA ASP A 42 -11.80 -6.87 -9.61
C ASP A 42 -13.32 -6.70 -9.53
N GLY A 43 -13.89 -5.74 -10.28
CA GLY A 43 -15.33 -5.48 -10.35
C GLY A 43 -15.98 -5.01 -9.04
N GLY A 44 -15.26 -4.99 -7.92
CA GLY A 44 -15.71 -4.62 -6.59
C GLY A 44 -14.57 -4.57 -5.59
N CYS A 45 -14.89 -4.31 -4.32
CA CYS A 45 -13.90 -4.19 -3.27
C CYS A 45 -13.36 -5.59 -2.91
N MET A 46 -12.06 -5.78 -3.09
CA MET A 46 -11.39 -7.06 -2.85
C MET A 46 -11.43 -7.48 -1.38
N ILE A 47 -11.48 -6.52 -0.44
CA ILE A 47 -11.55 -6.76 1.01
C ILE A 47 -12.97 -7.14 1.44
N THR A 48 -13.97 -6.32 1.11
CA THR A 48 -15.37 -6.56 1.53
C THR A 48 -16.14 -7.51 0.63
N ARG A 49 -15.57 -7.89 -0.52
CA ARG A 49 -16.21 -8.71 -1.57
C ARG A 49 -17.49 -8.11 -2.15
N ARG A 50 -17.72 -6.81 -1.93
CA ARG A 50 -18.89 -6.12 -2.47
C ARG A 50 -18.61 -5.75 -3.92
N MET A 51 -19.41 -6.29 -4.84
CA MET A 51 -19.36 -5.96 -6.26
C MET A 51 -19.97 -4.58 -6.54
N ASN A 52 -19.43 -3.86 -7.50
CA ASN A 52 -20.01 -2.63 -8.00
C ASN A 52 -21.16 -2.92 -8.97
N LEU A 53 -22.39 -2.92 -8.46
CA LEU A 53 -23.60 -3.15 -9.26
C LEU A 53 -23.95 -1.95 -10.16
N GLU A 54 -23.31 -0.80 -9.96
CA GLU A 54 -23.54 0.44 -10.73
C GLU A 54 -22.45 0.71 -11.78
N ALA A 55 -21.59 -0.27 -12.07
CA ALA A 55 -20.57 -0.14 -13.10
C ALA A 55 -21.19 0.35 -14.44
N PRO A 56 -20.56 1.32 -15.14
CA PRO A 56 -19.21 1.84 -14.95
C PRO A 56 -19.10 3.07 -14.01
N LYS A 57 -20.04 3.31 -13.09
CA LYS A 57 -19.89 4.38 -12.08
C LYS A 57 -18.93 3.93 -10.97
N TRP A 58 -17.76 4.57 -10.88
CA TRP A 58 -16.69 4.15 -9.96
C TRP A 58 -16.41 5.14 -8.82
N HIS A 59 -17.30 6.09 -8.54
CA HIS A 59 -17.05 7.21 -7.61
C HIS A 59 -16.71 6.78 -6.17
N SER A 60 -17.20 5.62 -5.71
CA SER A 60 -16.94 5.09 -4.37
C SER A 60 -15.89 3.97 -4.35
N TRP A 61 -15.13 3.82 -5.44
CA TRP A 61 -14.19 2.72 -5.64
C TRP A 61 -12.84 3.24 -6.17
N GLU A 62 -11.77 2.80 -5.52
CA GLU A 62 -10.42 3.28 -5.80
C GLU A 62 -9.48 2.10 -6.01
N ALA A 63 -8.64 2.19 -7.05
CA ALA A 63 -7.59 1.22 -7.28
C ALA A 63 -6.42 1.61 -6.39
N ALA A 64 -6.08 0.72 -5.45
CA ALA A 64 -5.00 0.90 -4.51
C ALA A 64 -3.79 0.11 -4.97
N HIS A 65 -2.61 0.72 -4.92
CA HIS A 65 -1.37 -0.03 -5.11
C HIS A 65 -1.10 -0.91 -3.88
N ILE A 66 -0.56 -2.11 -4.10
CA ILE A 66 -0.14 -3.01 -3.03
C ILE A 66 1.25 -2.60 -2.56
N PHE A 67 2.16 -2.39 -3.50
CA PHE A 67 3.47 -1.82 -3.27
C PHE A 67 3.44 -0.32 -3.60
N PRO A 68 3.82 0.56 -2.65
CA PRO A 68 3.66 2.00 -2.80
C PRO A 68 4.50 2.58 -3.93
N LEU A 69 3.91 3.47 -4.71
CA LEU A 69 4.58 4.21 -5.78
C LEU A 69 5.81 4.99 -5.28
N ALA A 70 5.73 5.54 -4.07
CA ALA A 70 6.82 6.27 -3.41
C ALA A 70 8.10 5.42 -3.24
N LEU A 71 7.99 4.09 -3.27
CA LEU A 71 9.11 3.17 -3.15
C LEU A 71 9.51 2.53 -4.49
N SER A 72 9.17 3.14 -5.63
CA SER A 72 9.49 2.63 -6.97
C SER A 72 10.97 2.26 -7.18
N SER A 73 11.91 2.98 -6.58
CA SER A 73 13.33 2.64 -6.62
C SER A 73 13.62 1.31 -5.90
N ARG A 74 12.98 1.06 -4.75
CA ARG A 74 13.05 -0.21 -4.01
C ARG A 74 12.37 -1.34 -4.77
N PHE A 75 11.24 -1.07 -5.40
CA PHE A 75 10.54 -2.04 -6.25
C PHE A 75 11.49 -2.63 -7.32
N THR A 76 12.24 -1.75 -7.99
CA THR A 76 13.24 -2.15 -8.99
C THR A 76 14.44 -2.87 -8.37
N GLN A 77 14.98 -2.37 -7.24
CA GLN A 77 16.12 -2.99 -6.55
C GLN A 77 15.81 -4.42 -6.05
N LEU A 78 14.58 -4.66 -5.60
CA LEU A 78 14.13 -5.98 -5.14
C LEU A 78 13.78 -6.92 -6.31
N GLY A 79 13.82 -6.43 -7.56
CA GLY A 79 13.57 -7.22 -8.74
C GLY A 79 12.10 -7.63 -8.90
N PHE A 80 11.16 -6.95 -8.25
CA PHE A 80 9.74 -7.31 -8.35
C PHE A 80 9.17 -7.17 -9.76
N GLY A 81 9.72 -6.24 -10.56
CA GLY A 81 9.35 -6.09 -11.97
C GLY A 81 9.59 -7.33 -12.82
N ASN A 82 10.51 -8.22 -12.44
CA ASN A 82 10.79 -9.46 -13.18
C ASN A 82 9.63 -10.47 -13.12
N ASN A 83 8.72 -10.31 -12.15
CA ASN A 83 7.55 -11.19 -11.97
C ASN A 83 6.29 -10.62 -12.65
N ILE A 84 6.38 -9.42 -13.23
CA ILE A 84 5.27 -8.76 -13.91
C ILE A 84 5.36 -9.11 -15.39
N GLN A 85 4.22 -9.53 -15.97
CA GLN A 85 4.15 -9.95 -17.37
C GLN A 85 4.05 -8.77 -18.35
N ASP A 86 3.58 -7.62 -17.88
CA ASP A 86 3.52 -6.39 -18.67
C ASP A 86 4.75 -5.48 -18.46
N ASP A 87 4.90 -4.48 -19.32
CA ASP A 87 6.00 -3.52 -19.29
C ASP A 87 5.75 -2.30 -18.38
N ARG A 88 4.65 -2.32 -17.60
CA ARG A 88 4.24 -1.17 -16.77
C ARG A 88 4.90 -1.15 -15.40
N GLY A 89 5.59 -2.23 -15.03
CA GLY A 89 6.35 -2.32 -13.78
C GLY A 89 5.46 -2.03 -12.56
N ILE A 90 5.82 -1.03 -11.76
CA ILE A 90 5.08 -0.69 -10.54
C ILE A 90 3.60 -0.27 -10.81
N ASN A 91 3.30 0.20 -12.02
CA ASN A 91 1.93 0.55 -12.44
C ASN A 91 1.19 -0.63 -13.11
N SER A 92 1.73 -1.86 -13.03
CA SER A 92 0.98 -3.03 -13.45
C SER A 92 -0.24 -3.24 -12.54
N PRO A 93 -1.40 -3.62 -13.06
CA PRO A 93 -2.57 -4.00 -12.27
C PRO A 93 -2.26 -5.17 -11.33
N SER A 94 -1.25 -5.99 -11.62
CA SER A 94 -0.74 -7.01 -10.69
C SER A 94 -0.22 -6.45 -9.36
N ASN A 95 0.14 -5.16 -9.33
CA ASN A 95 0.46 -4.38 -8.14
C ASN A 95 -0.75 -3.58 -7.60
N GLY A 96 -1.98 -3.89 -8.03
CA GLY A 96 -3.17 -3.15 -7.64
C GLY A 96 -4.28 -4.05 -7.11
N ILE A 97 -5.15 -3.50 -6.28
CA ILE A 97 -6.45 -4.07 -5.91
C ILE A 97 -7.52 -2.98 -5.87
N LEU A 98 -8.76 -3.31 -6.21
CA LEU A 98 -9.88 -2.39 -6.10
C LEU A 98 -10.43 -2.41 -4.67
N LEU A 99 -10.57 -1.24 -4.07
CA LEU A 99 -11.10 -1.02 -2.73
C LEU A 99 -12.29 -0.08 -2.74
N ARG A 100 -13.07 -0.10 -1.66
CA ARG A 100 -14.03 0.97 -1.36
C ARG A 100 -13.21 2.18 -0.92
N ALA A 101 -13.60 3.39 -1.33
CA ALA A 101 -12.78 4.60 -1.10
C ALA A 101 -12.43 4.84 0.38
N ASP A 102 -13.35 4.53 1.29
CA ASP A 102 -13.15 4.61 2.75
C ASP A 102 -12.20 3.53 3.32
N ILE A 103 -12.02 2.40 2.63
CA ILE A 103 -11.08 1.32 3.03
C ILE A 103 -9.68 1.58 2.48
N HIS A 104 -9.55 2.39 1.42
CA HIS A 104 -8.26 2.66 0.79
C HIS A 104 -7.28 3.34 1.77
N GLN A 105 -7.78 4.26 2.60
CA GLN A 105 -6.96 4.90 3.64
C GLN A 105 -6.49 3.90 4.70
N ASP A 106 -7.33 2.93 5.09
CA ASP A 106 -6.93 1.87 6.01
C ASP A 106 -5.85 0.94 5.41
N TRP A 107 -5.89 0.74 4.10
CA TRP A 107 -4.92 -0.07 3.36
C TRP A 107 -3.56 0.62 3.25
N ASP A 108 -3.54 1.90 2.86
CA ASP A 108 -2.32 2.70 2.76
C ASP A 108 -1.72 2.94 4.15
N GLY A 109 -2.55 3.20 5.16
CA GLY A 109 -2.12 3.42 6.54
C GLY A 109 -1.70 2.15 7.29
N TYR A 110 -1.66 0.98 6.64
CA TYR A 110 -1.39 -0.31 7.27
C TYR A 110 -2.33 -0.67 8.44
N ALA A 111 -3.54 -0.11 8.49
CA ALA A 111 -4.56 -0.48 9.47
C ALA A 111 -5.17 -1.86 9.16
N ILE A 112 -5.07 -2.30 7.90
CA ILE A 112 -5.35 -3.66 7.44
C ILE A 112 -4.25 -4.15 6.50
N ALA A 113 -4.10 -5.48 6.40
CA ALA A 113 -3.32 -6.13 5.35
C ALA A 113 -3.85 -7.53 5.04
N VAL A 114 -3.44 -8.12 3.93
CA VAL A 114 -3.85 -9.48 3.53
C VAL A 114 -2.68 -10.43 3.68
N ASN A 115 -2.87 -11.55 4.39
CA ASN A 115 -1.85 -12.56 4.59
C ASN A 115 -1.92 -13.66 3.50
N PRO A 116 -1.03 -13.67 2.49
CA PRO A 116 -1.08 -14.66 1.42
C PRO A 116 -0.70 -16.08 1.87
N VAL A 117 -0.04 -16.25 3.01
CA VAL A 117 0.27 -17.60 3.56
C VAL A 117 -0.81 -18.14 4.49
N ASP A 118 -1.81 -17.32 4.83
CA ASP A 118 -2.90 -17.70 5.71
C ASP A 118 -4.25 -17.59 4.99
N ASN A 119 -4.39 -18.36 3.90
CA ASN A 119 -5.60 -18.41 3.08
C ASN A 119 -6.10 -17.03 2.63
N TYR A 120 -5.19 -16.06 2.42
CA TYR A 120 -5.52 -14.69 2.03
C TYR A 120 -6.48 -13.99 3.00
N ARG A 121 -6.35 -14.31 4.30
CA ARG A 121 -7.12 -13.64 5.35
C ARG A 121 -6.64 -12.21 5.57
N VAL A 122 -7.59 -11.32 5.80
CA VAL A 122 -7.37 -9.93 6.17
C VAL A 122 -7.02 -9.88 7.67
N GLN A 123 -5.86 -9.33 7.97
CA GLN A 123 -5.44 -8.96 9.31
C GLN A 123 -5.83 -7.51 9.57
N SER A 124 -6.56 -7.28 10.66
CA SER A 124 -6.76 -5.94 11.19
C SER A 124 -5.68 -5.65 12.23
N PHE A 125 -5.19 -4.40 12.26
CA PHE A 125 -4.25 -3.94 13.27
C PHE A 125 -4.83 -2.83 14.16
N THR A 126 -6.05 -2.35 13.89
CA THR A 126 -6.69 -1.28 14.66
C THR A 126 -8.10 -1.67 15.10
N ALA A 127 -8.61 -1.01 16.13
CA ALA A 127 -9.98 -1.23 16.58
C ALA A 127 -11.03 -0.84 15.52
N ASN A 128 -10.75 0.20 14.73
CA ASN A 128 -11.69 0.71 13.72
C ASN A 128 -11.83 -0.22 12.52
N THR A 129 -10.81 -1.03 12.24
CA THR A 129 -10.79 -1.97 11.10
C THR A 129 -11.13 -3.41 11.48
N GLN A 130 -11.54 -3.64 12.73
CA GLN A 130 -11.81 -4.98 13.26
C GLN A 130 -12.91 -5.74 12.50
N GLU A 131 -13.88 -5.02 11.92
CA GLU A 131 -14.94 -5.63 11.10
C GLU A 131 -14.42 -6.34 9.83
N TYR A 132 -13.21 -5.98 9.38
CA TYR A 132 -12.56 -6.62 8.24
C TYR A 132 -11.69 -7.82 8.62
N HIS A 133 -11.42 -8.02 9.91
CA HIS A 133 -10.54 -9.08 10.37
C HIS A 133 -11.09 -10.47 10.01
N ASN A 134 -10.21 -11.37 9.55
CA ASN A 134 -10.52 -12.73 9.09
C ASN A 134 -11.45 -12.82 7.88
N LEU A 135 -11.86 -11.69 7.27
CA LEU A 135 -12.40 -11.74 5.92
C LEU A 135 -11.34 -12.32 4.99
N VAL A 136 -11.76 -13.07 3.98
CA VAL A 136 -10.85 -13.63 2.99
C VAL A 136 -10.88 -12.73 1.76
N LEU A 137 -9.72 -12.45 1.16
CA LEU A 137 -9.64 -11.66 -0.08
C LEU A 137 -10.57 -12.25 -1.15
N HIS A 138 -11.21 -11.41 -1.97
CA HIS A 138 -12.11 -11.86 -3.04
C HIS A 138 -11.37 -12.78 -4.03
N PRO A 139 -11.88 -13.98 -4.36
CA PRO A 139 -11.15 -15.03 -5.09
C PRO A 139 -10.71 -14.67 -6.52
N ASN A 140 -11.09 -13.50 -7.05
CA ASN A 140 -10.60 -12.99 -8.34
C ASN A 140 -9.07 -12.84 -8.40
N TYR A 141 -8.36 -12.90 -7.26
CA TYR A 141 -6.89 -13.00 -7.25
C TYR A 141 -6.36 -14.34 -7.82
N GLN A 142 -7.20 -15.39 -7.94
CA GLN A 142 -6.79 -16.76 -8.30
C GLN A 142 -6.87 -17.09 -9.79
N ASP A 143 -7.34 -16.18 -10.64
CA ASP A 143 -7.33 -16.46 -12.09
C ASP A 143 -5.91 -16.31 -12.64
N GLN A 144 -5.12 -17.38 -12.50
CA GLN A 144 -3.76 -17.45 -13.04
C GLN A 144 -3.72 -17.40 -14.58
N ASN A 145 -4.87 -17.50 -15.25
CA ASN A 145 -4.95 -17.29 -16.70
C ASN A 145 -5.09 -15.80 -17.05
N ASN A 146 -5.37 -14.94 -16.06
CA ASN A 146 -5.36 -13.50 -16.24
C ASN A 146 -3.93 -12.99 -16.06
N PRO A 147 -3.28 -12.41 -17.09
CA PRO A 147 -1.90 -11.90 -17.00
C PRO A 147 -1.73 -10.78 -15.96
N HIS A 148 -2.83 -10.24 -15.45
CA HIS A 148 -2.90 -9.19 -14.44
C HIS A 148 -3.35 -9.70 -13.07
N TYR A 149 -3.18 -11.00 -12.77
CA TYR A 149 -3.43 -11.52 -11.43
C TYR A 149 -2.59 -10.79 -10.37
N VAL A 150 -3.10 -10.73 -9.14
CA VAL A 150 -2.43 -10.07 -8.03
C VAL A 150 -1.19 -10.87 -7.62
N LEU A 151 -0.03 -10.22 -7.52
CA LEU A 151 1.20 -10.90 -7.15
C LEU A 151 1.29 -11.16 -5.64
N ASP A 152 1.37 -12.43 -5.26
CA ASP A 152 1.57 -12.87 -3.86
C ASP A 152 2.82 -12.27 -3.22
N THR A 153 3.88 -12.03 -4.00
CA THR A 153 5.11 -11.41 -3.51
C THR A 153 4.90 -9.97 -3.05
N LEU A 154 4.03 -9.23 -3.74
CA LEU A 154 3.66 -7.85 -3.36
C LEU A 154 2.72 -7.85 -2.16
N LEU A 155 1.72 -8.75 -2.14
CA LEU A 155 0.84 -8.92 -0.97
C LEU A 155 1.65 -9.28 0.29
N ARG A 156 2.61 -10.20 0.15
CA ARG A 156 3.50 -10.58 1.25
C ARG A 156 4.32 -9.40 1.74
N TRP A 157 4.87 -8.60 0.82
CA TRP A 157 5.66 -7.42 1.17
C TRP A 157 4.81 -6.40 1.95
N HIS A 158 3.60 -6.09 1.47
CA HIS A 158 2.66 -5.18 2.14
C HIS A 158 2.29 -5.70 3.53
N TYR A 159 1.95 -6.99 3.65
CA TYR A 159 1.64 -7.64 4.93
C TYR A 159 2.81 -7.58 5.92
N GLU A 160 4.02 -7.90 5.49
CA GLU A 160 5.22 -7.83 6.34
C GLU A 160 5.45 -6.39 6.84
N HIS A 161 5.22 -5.38 5.99
CA HIS A 161 5.34 -3.98 6.39
C HIS A 161 4.23 -3.54 7.33
N ALA A 162 2.99 -3.99 7.11
CA ALA A 162 1.90 -3.71 8.03
C ALA A 162 2.15 -4.32 9.42
N VAL A 163 2.66 -5.55 9.46
CA VAL A 163 3.10 -6.18 10.73
C VAL A 163 4.22 -5.36 11.36
N LEU A 164 5.26 -4.97 10.61
CA LEU A 164 6.37 -4.18 11.16
C LEU A 164 5.91 -2.81 11.66
N PHE A 165 5.01 -2.15 10.95
CA PHE A 165 4.44 -0.85 11.32
C PHE A 165 3.73 -0.94 12.67
N ASN A 166 2.85 -1.94 12.81
CA ASN A 166 2.00 -2.08 13.98
C ASN A 166 2.68 -2.77 15.17
N MET A 167 3.63 -3.69 14.95
CA MET A 167 4.41 -4.32 16.02
C MET A 167 5.46 -3.38 16.64
N ARG A 168 5.83 -2.31 15.94
CA ARG A 168 6.63 -1.21 16.51
C ARG A 168 5.78 -0.27 17.39
N GLY A 169 4.45 -0.40 17.36
CA GLY A 169 3.47 0.47 18.02
C GLY A 169 3.17 0.16 19.49
N ASP A 170 3.66 -0.95 20.07
CA ASP A 170 3.52 -1.24 21.52
C ASP A 170 4.36 -0.29 22.42
N GLY A 171 4.89 0.80 21.83
CA GLY A 171 5.61 1.87 22.54
C GLY A 171 5.88 3.17 21.75
N GLU A 172 5.30 3.41 20.57
CA GLU A 172 5.58 4.63 19.79
C GLU A 172 4.31 5.23 19.15
N VAL A 173 4.19 6.56 19.23
CA VAL A 173 3.00 7.37 18.91
C VAL A 173 2.64 7.27 17.42
N SER A 174 1.36 7.03 17.13
CA SER A 174 0.76 7.07 15.79
C SER A 174 1.04 8.41 15.10
N PHE A 175 1.43 8.37 13.82
CA PHE A 175 1.66 9.57 13.02
C PHE A 175 0.33 10.10 12.50
N ASP A 176 -0.06 11.29 12.95
CA ASP A 176 -1.15 12.07 12.37
C ASP A 176 -0.56 13.10 11.41
N PHE A 177 -1.15 13.21 10.21
CA PHE A 177 -0.75 14.16 9.16
C PHE A 177 -1.71 15.36 9.08
N ASP A 178 -2.62 15.51 10.04
CA ASP A 178 -3.51 16.67 10.13
C ASP A 178 -2.76 17.89 10.68
N PHE A 179 -1.99 18.57 9.81
CA PHE A 179 -1.26 19.78 10.19
C PHE A 179 -2.20 20.99 10.15
N PRO A 180 -2.35 21.75 11.26
CA PRO A 180 -3.18 22.93 11.28
C PRO A 180 -2.64 24.00 10.31
N PRO A 181 -3.51 24.68 9.54
CA PRO A 181 -3.07 25.70 8.60
C PRO A 181 -2.33 26.84 9.34
N GLY A 182 -1.07 27.09 8.97
CA GLY A 182 -0.29 28.25 9.45
C GLY A 182 0.88 27.93 10.37
N THR A 183 1.13 26.67 10.72
CA THR A 183 2.38 26.27 11.38
C THR A 183 3.45 25.94 10.34
N GLY A 184 4.70 26.31 10.61
CA GLY A 184 5.80 26.07 9.69
C GLY A 184 6.07 24.56 9.60
N MET A 185 5.60 23.93 8.53
CA MET A 185 5.72 22.50 8.21
C MET A 185 7.12 21.92 8.50
N MET A 186 8.19 22.63 8.10
CA MET A 186 9.58 22.21 8.39
C MET A 186 9.98 22.31 9.87
N GLY A 187 9.38 23.23 10.62
CA GLY A 187 9.59 23.38 12.06
C GLY A 187 8.95 22.22 12.82
N GLU A 188 7.73 21.83 12.47
CA GLU A 188 7.04 20.70 13.10
C GLU A 188 7.65 19.34 12.73
N ILE A 189 8.11 19.19 11.48
CA ILE A 189 8.91 18.03 11.05
C ILE A 189 10.16 17.87 11.91
N ARG A 190 10.84 18.99 12.21
CA ARG A 190 12.12 18.98 12.93
C ARG A 190 11.98 18.75 14.43
N GLU A 191 10.94 19.30 15.05
CA GLU A 191 10.65 19.14 16.48
C GLU A 191 9.85 17.86 16.78
N GLY A 192 9.34 17.18 15.75
CA GLY A 192 8.58 15.93 15.85
C GLY A 192 9.45 14.66 15.97
N PRO A 193 8.91 13.55 16.49
CA PRO A 193 9.61 12.28 16.54
C PRO A 193 10.07 11.83 15.14
N ARG A 194 11.29 11.32 15.05
CA ARG A 194 11.92 10.84 13.79
C ARG A 194 11.98 11.90 12.68
N ALA A 195 12.35 13.13 13.05
CA ALA A 195 12.52 14.28 12.17
C ALA A 195 13.29 14.01 10.86
N ALA A 196 14.34 13.18 10.89
CA ALA A 196 15.10 12.83 9.68
C ALA A 196 14.23 12.09 8.64
N TYR A 197 13.38 11.16 9.08
CA TYR A 197 12.50 10.41 8.19
C TYR A 197 11.32 11.25 7.68
N ARG A 198 10.76 12.11 8.54
CA ARG A 198 9.73 13.09 8.14
C ARG A 198 10.28 14.08 7.11
N MET A 199 11.54 14.50 7.28
CA MET A 199 12.24 15.38 6.35
C MET A 199 12.58 14.67 5.03
N GLU A 200 12.97 13.40 5.05
CA GLU A 200 13.18 12.63 3.83
C GLU A 200 11.88 12.43 3.03
N ALA A 201 10.76 12.10 3.69
CA ALA A 201 9.44 11.99 3.05
C ALA A 201 9.00 13.33 2.41
N GLU A 202 9.09 14.42 3.16
CA GLU A 202 8.74 15.77 2.68
C GLU A 202 9.65 16.26 1.54
N LEU A 203 10.97 16.01 1.64
CA LEU A 203 11.91 16.37 0.58
C LEU A 203 11.68 15.55 -0.69
N LEU A 204 11.33 14.27 -0.56
CA LEU A 204 10.99 13.43 -1.70
C LEU A 204 9.69 13.92 -2.35
N GLU A 205 8.65 14.22 -1.57
CA GLU A 205 7.39 14.79 -2.07
C GLU A 205 7.61 16.10 -2.87
N ARG A 206 8.40 17.04 -2.31
CA ARG A 206 8.74 18.29 -3.01
C ARG A 206 9.59 18.07 -4.25
N LEU A 207 10.49 17.08 -4.24
CA LEU A 207 11.34 16.78 -5.39
C LEU A 207 10.52 16.17 -6.54
N TYR A 208 9.51 15.35 -6.23
CA TYR A 208 8.57 14.85 -7.23
C TYR A 208 7.65 15.95 -7.76
N GLY A 209 7.19 16.88 -6.92
CA GLY A 209 6.48 18.09 -7.37
C GLY A 209 7.34 19.02 -8.24
N TYR A 210 8.65 19.08 -8.00
CA TYR A 210 9.58 19.95 -8.72
C TYR A 210 10.10 19.37 -10.05
N ASN A 211 10.17 18.04 -10.19
CA ASN A 211 10.65 17.41 -11.42
C ASN A 211 9.65 17.49 -12.59
N ASP A 212 8.37 17.77 -12.32
CA ASP A 212 7.34 17.99 -13.35
C ASP A 212 7.32 19.43 -13.91
N GLU A 213 7.91 20.41 -13.21
CA GLU A 213 8.01 21.80 -13.72
C GLU A 213 9.10 21.97 -14.78
N ARG A 214 10.03 21.01 -14.93
CA ARG A 214 11.12 21.06 -15.93
C ARG A 214 10.89 20.22 -17.19
N SER A 215 9.79 19.48 -17.27
CA SER A 215 9.40 18.73 -18.48
C SER A 215 8.48 19.51 -19.42
N VAL A 216 8.27 20.79 -19.15
CA VAL A 216 7.55 21.73 -20.04
C VAL A 216 8.53 22.78 -20.56
N GLU A 217 9.50 22.35 -21.38
CA GLU A 217 10.22 23.22 -22.32
C GLU A 217 10.59 22.44 -23.59
#